data_AF-A0A7W5KE51-F1
#
_entry.id   AF-A0A7W5KE51-F1
#
_cell.length_a   1.000
_cell.length_b   1.000
_cell.length_c   1.000
_cell.angle_alpha   90.00
_cell.angle_beta   90.00
_cell.angle_gamma   90.00
#
_symmetry.space_group_name_H-M   'P 1'
#
loop_
_entity.id
_entity.type
_entity.pdbx_description
1 polymer ?
#
loop_
_entity_poly.entity_id
_entity_poly.type
_entity_poly.pdbx_seq_one_letter_code
_entity_poly.pdbx_strand_id
1 'polypeptide(L)'
;MTAAQDEADVPDQLSFLPIDPFAAFPQLASGLAGLGGDATGDAPGYVFQSLDIYPVLGPNRFTVHFHGLSATCGTLTVRVRALSCHPALPPCPAPMPLLEMSVPLRELAARGGLLHVDVIGRRNMGCTIGGMIDDATDARATALSLSIDPRARAAPPLPDMPVERVAPPAVAPAPAERADRPELAVIGVPQLARPVSQALTAAQLRDPLVAAWNAALRQDGGDSSERWGHAIILQALRHYGVDLDAARGLGIVTRRHPLPSYLAGRGGTTLVAVTRPEDLGEADPGIALERWHDPDLCSPRRYAEAVHLTLFDRLALPAMREPFDAIWSIDAWRSAPDRFAPMVRGAMPWLRPGGVAVHLLPYAGTLDHPADGRGLGRVEIERLALTLVADGSEVAQLDFALDPAPRGAAPVTPFALIARRPR
;
A
#
# COMPACT_ATOMS: atom_id res chain seq x y z
N MET A 1 -1.20 -60.39 21.53
CA MET A 1 -0.18 -60.00 22.52
C MET A 1 0.70 -58.96 21.86
N THR A 2 0.33 -57.69 22.02
CA THR A 2 1.05 -56.66 22.83
C THR A 2 2.30 -56.16 22.10
N ALA A 3 2.48 -54.87 21.82
CA ALA A 3 1.94 -53.68 22.47
C ALA A 3 1.79 -52.52 21.47
N ALA A 4 0.69 -51.79 21.62
CA ALA A 4 0.62 -50.38 21.26
C ALA A 4 1.63 -49.64 22.16
N GLN A 5 2.58 -48.94 21.55
CA GLN A 5 3.36 -47.94 22.27
C GLN A 5 2.61 -46.61 22.15
N ASP A 6 2.10 -46.18 23.30
CA ASP A 6 1.72 -44.81 23.60
C ASP A 6 2.82 -43.85 23.12
N GLU A 7 2.57 -43.19 21.99
CA GLU A 7 3.23 -41.93 21.70
C GLU A 7 2.46 -40.87 22.50
N ALA A 8 2.85 -40.76 23.77
CA ALA A 8 2.35 -39.75 24.67
C ALA A 8 2.58 -38.37 24.03
N ASP A 9 1.46 -37.70 23.78
CA ASP A 9 1.32 -36.29 23.44
C ASP A 9 2.07 -35.47 24.51
N VAL A 10 3.34 -35.17 24.23
CA VAL A 10 4.10 -34.21 25.02
C VAL A 10 3.47 -32.86 24.70
N PRO A 11 2.83 -32.17 25.65
CA PRO A 11 2.27 -30.86 25.36
C PRO A 11 3.43 -29.96 24.93
N ASP A 12 3.39 -29.55 23.66
CA ASP A 12 4.25 -28.53 23.08
C ASP A 12 4.43 -27.44 24.13
N GLN A 13 5.67 -27.13 24.49
CA GLN A 13 5.97 -25.98 25.33
C GLN A 13 5.48 -24.74 24.58
N LEU A 14 4.25 -24.34 24.91
CA LEU A 14 3.49 -23.29 24.28
C LEU A 14 4.36 -22.04 24.23
N SER A 15 4.80 -21.66 23.03
CA SER A 15 5.46 -20.39 22.76
C SER A 15 4.43 -19.28 22.84
N PHE A 16 3.91 -19.03 24.04
CA PHE A 16 3.04 -17.90 24.31
C PHE A 16 3.88 -16.64 24.36
N LEU A 17 3.60 -15.70 23.47
CA LEU A 17 4.06 -14.33 23.65
C LEU A 17 3.02 -13.60 24.51
N PRO A 18 3.32 -13.31 25.80
CA PRO A 18 2.42 -12.54 26.64
C PRO A 18 2.35 -11.10 26.10
N ILE A 19 1.14 -10.55 26.08
CA ILE A 19 0.85 -9.21 25.60
C ILE A 19 0.15 -8.46 26.74
N ASP A 20 0.61 -7.24 27.01
CA ASP A 20 -0.07 -6.38 27.97
C ASP A 20 -1.39 -5.86 27.37
N PRO A 21 -2.56 -6.22 27.95
CA PRO A 21 -3.86 -5.82 27.42
C PRO A 21 -4.20 -4.34 27.65
N PHE A 22 -3.47 -3.62 28.50
CA PHE A 22 -3.73 -2.20 28.82
C PHE A 22 -2.68 -1.25 28.24
N ALA A 23 -1.65 -1.77 27.56
CA ALA A 23 -0.50 -0.98 27.15
C ALA A 23 -0.80 0.22 26.25
N ALA A 24 -1.90 0.22 25.47
CA ALA A 24 -2.29 1.38 24.67
C ALA A 24 -2.84 2.53 25.52
N PHE A 25 -3.49 2.23 26.64
CA PHE A 25 -4.13 3.21 27.52
C PHE A 25 -3.94 2.84 29.00
N PRO A 26 -2.70 2.81 29.51
CA PRO A 26 -2.40 2.27 30.84
C PRO A 26 -3.07 3.04 31.98
N GLN A 27 -3.44 4.30 31.75
CA GLN A 27 -4.11 5.16 32.72
C GLN A 27 -5.63 4.97 32.79
N LEU A 28 -6.27 4.37 31.77
CA LEU A 28 -7.73 4.29 31.69
C LEU A 28 -8.27 3.13 32.51
N ALA A 29 -9.29 3.43 33.31
CA ALA A 29 -10.06 2.43 34.04
C ALA A 29 -10.87 1.57 33.05
N SER A 30 -10.81 0.26 33.25
CA SER A 30 -11.62 -0.70 32.51
C SER A 30 -13.07 -0.69 33.01
N GLY A 31 -14.02 -0.91 32.08
CA GLY A 31 -15.43 -1.13 32.39
C GLY A 31 -15.69 -2.41 33.20
N LEU A 32 -14.72 -3.33 33.25
CA LEU A 32 -14.66 -4.41 34.23
C LEU A 32 -14.04 -3.90 35.53
N ALA A 33 -14.83 -3.88 36.60
CA ALA A 33 -14.41 -3.32 37.88
C ALA A 33 -13.14 -4.00 38.43
N GLY A 34 -12.16 -3.18 38.83
CA GLY A 34 -10.90 -3.64 39.43
C GLY A 34 -9.75 -3.85 38.44
N LEU A 35 -9.91 -3.48 37.17
CA LEU A 35 -8.89 -3.59 36.12
C LEU A 35 -8.57 -2.24 35.47
N GLY A 36 -7.39 -2.13 34.84
CA GLY A 36 -6.91 -0.92 34.18
C GLY A 36 -6.30 0.10 35.14
N GLY A 37 -6.25 1.36 34.71
CA GLY A 37 -5.81 2.49 35.54
C GLY A 37 -6.97 3.14 36.32
N ASP A 38 -6.72 4.35 36.83
CA ASP A 38 -7.66 5.06 37.71
C ASP A 38 -8.48 6.16 37.00
N ALA A 39 -8.14 6.49 35.75
CA ALA A 39 -8.77 7.59 35.03
C ALA A 39 -10.02 7.14 34.27
N THR A 40 -11.10 7.88 34.40
CA THR A 40 -12.29 7.70 33.56
C THR A 40 -11.98 8.23 32.15
N GLY A 41 -12.12 7.37 31.13
CA GLY A 41 -11.89 7.75 29.74
C GLY A 41 -13.13 8.31 29.04
N ASP A 42 -12.94 8.88 27.85
CA ASP A 42 -14.02 9.40 27.00
C ASP A 42 -14.87 8.29 26.35
N ALA A 43 -14.41 7.04 26.40
CA ALA A 43 -15.10 5.86 25.90
C ALA A 43 -15.69 5.07 27.09
N PRO A 44 -16.97 5.28 27.45
CA PRO A 44 -17.57 4.70 28.65
C PRO A 44 -17.64 3.16 28.66
N GLY A 45 -17.52 2.53 27.48
CA GLY A 45 -17.48 1.08 27.32
C GLY A 45 -16.08 0.47 27.27
N TYR A 46 -15.00 1.22 27.42
CA TYR A 46 -13.63 0.69 27.28
C TYR A 46 -13.35 -0.46 28.27
N VAL A 47 -12.81 -1.59 27.79
CA VAL A 47 -12.33 -2.68 28.68
C VAL A 47 -10.82 -2.82 28.57
N PHE A 48 -10.28 -2.99 27.36
CA PHE A 48 -8.84 -3.16 27.15
C PHE A 48 -8.46 -2.82 25.71
N GLN A 49 -7.18 -2.49 25.47
CA GLN A 49 -6.62 -2.38 24.13
C GLN A 49 -5.11 -2.62 24.17
N SER A 50 -4.65 -3.58 23.37
CA SER A 50 -3.23 -3.86 23.20
C SER A 50 -2.53 -2.74 22.41
N LEU A 51 -1.20 -2.68 22.54
CA LEU A 51 -0.36 -2.03 21.52
C LEU A 51 -0.41 -2.81 20.19
N ASP A 52 0.30 -2.31 19.19
CA ASP A 52 0.41 -2.94 17.89
C ASP A 52 1.19 -4.26 17.99
N ILE A 53 0.57 -5.32 17.50
CA ILE A 53 1.09 -6.68 17.51
C ILE A 53 1.42 -7.04 16.07
N TYR A 54 2.58 -7.67 15.86
CA TYR A 54 3.01 -8.15 14.55
C TYR A 54 2.90 -9.69 14.54
N PRO A 55 1.73 -10.25 14.21
CA PRO A 55 1.54 -11.71 14.19
C PRO A 55 2.46 -12.35 13.15
N VAL A 56 2.91 -13.58 13.43
CA VAL A 56 3.67 -14.35 12.43
C VAL A 56 2.79 -14.69 11.23
N LEU A 57 3.40 -15.01 10.09
CA LEU A 57 2.64 -15.40 8.90
C LEU A 57 1.85 -16.69 9.14
N GLY A 58 0.58 -16.70 8.72
CA GLY A 58 -0.32 -17.84 8.85
C GLY A 58 -1.31 -17.71 10.01
N PRO A 59 -1.97 -18.81 10.40
CA PRO A 59 -2.97 -18.78 11.48
C PRO A 59 -2.33 -18.42 12.83
N ASN A 60 -2.90 -17.44 13.51
CA ASN A 60 -2.56 -17.03 14.86
C ASN A 60 -3.82 -17.11 15.72
N ARG A 61 -3.66 -17.51 16.98
CA ARG A 61 -4.75 -17.49 17.95
C ARG A 61 -4.41 -16.54 19.08
N PHE A 62 -5.19 -15.48 19.22
CA PHE A 62 -5.20 -14.69 20.43
C PHE A 62 -6.03 -15.40 21.50
N THR A 63 -5.50 -15.45 22.71
CA THR A 63 -6.21 -15.94 23.89
C THR A 63 -6.35 -14.80 24.87
N VAL A 64 -7.60 -14.38 25.07
CA VAL A 64 -8.01 -13.38 26.06
C VAL A 64 -8.62 -14.13 27.24
N HIS A 65 -8.03 -13.98 28.43
CA HIS A 65 -8.52 -14.67 29.63
C HIS A 65 -8.83 -13.65 30.73
N PHE A 66 -10.11 -13.57 31.06
CA PHE A 66 -10.65 -12.79 32.18
C PHE A 66 -10.67 -13.67 33.43
N HIS A 67 -9.65 -13.55 34.27
CA HIS A 67 -9.49 -14.37 35.46
C HIS A 67 -10.58 -14.03 36.48
N GLY A 68 -11.22 -15.06 37.03
CA GLY A 68 -12.29 -14.88 38.02
C GLY A 68 -13.49 -14.08 37.50
N LEU A 69 -13.76 -14.12 36.19
CA LEU A 69 -14.87 -13.39 35.59
C LEU A 69 -16.21 -13.86 36.17
N SER A 70 -17.00 -12.89 36.65
CA SER A 70 -18.39 -13.08 37.10
C SER A 70 -19.25 -11.98 36.49
N ALA A 71 -20.36 -12.36 35.85
CA ALA A 71 -21.31 -11.43 35.25
C ALA A 71 -22.68 -12.12 35.11
N THR A 72 -23.77 -11.37 35.32
CA THR A 72 -25.14 -11.80 35.01
C THR A 72 -25.69 -11.07 33.78
N CYS A 73 -25.17 -9.89 33.47
CA CYS A 73 -25.55 -9.09 32.31
C CYS A 73 -24.37 -8.39 31.63
N GLY A 74 -24.62 -7.92 30.41
CA GLY A 74 -23.68 -7.18 29.58
C GLY A 74 -23.11 -7.99 28.41
N THR A 75 -22.62 -7.26 27.41
CA THR A 75 -22.12 -7.78 26.14
C THR A 75 -20.73 -7.22 25.87
N LEU A 76 -19.73 -8.11 25.76
CA LEU A 76 -18.38 -7.73 25.38
C LEU A 76 -18.24 -7.81 23.86
N THR A 77 -17.94 -6.70 23.23
CA THR A 77 -17.54 -6.63 21.83
C THR A 77 -16.02 -6.57 21.74
N VAL A 78 -15.42 -7.61 21.16
CA VAL A 78 -13.99 -7.70 20.89
C VAL A 78 -13.73 -7.35 19.44
N ARG A 79 -12.80 -6.43 19.24
CA ARG A 79 -12.39 -5.92 17.93
C ARG A 79 -10.92 -6.22 17.70
N VAL A 80 -10.62 -6.89 16.60
CA VAL A 80 -9.28 -6.92 16.03
C VAL A 80 -9.25 -5.93 14.89
N ARG A 81 -8.25 -5.06 14.90
CA ARG A 81 -8.08 -4.10 13.83
C ARG A 81 -6.70 -4.26 13.19
N ALA A 82 -6.67 -4.29 11.87
CA ALA A 82 -5.45 -4.37 11.07
C ALA A 82 -4.82 -2.99 10.89
N LEU A 83 -3.51 -2.97 10.93
CA LEU A 83 -2.64 -1.86 10.63
C LEU A 83 -1.78 -2.27 9.44
N SER A 84 -1.71 -1.45 8.40
CA SER A 84 -0.65 -1.63 7.41
C SER A 84 0.68 -1.33 8.08
N CYS A 85 1.59 -2.29 8.12
CA CYS A 85 2.92 -2.13 8.70
C CYS A 85 4.00 -2.38 7.66
N HIS A 86 4.59 -1.31 7.15
CA HIS A 86 5.95 -1.45 6.64
C HIS A 86 6.89 -1.49 7.86
N PRO A 87 7.88 -2.40 7.95
CA PRO A 87 8.82 -2.46 9.08
C PRO A 87 9.71 -1.21 9.24
N ALA A 88 9.59 -0.24 8.33
CA ALA A 88 10.29 1.05 8.35
C ALA A 88 9.36 2.26 8.53
N LEU A 89 8.08 2.07 8.82
CA LEU A 89 7.11 3.16 9.05
C LEU A 89 6.49 3.05 10.45
N PRO A 90 6.19 4.17 11.11
CA PRO A 90 5.44 4.15 12.36
C PRO A 90 4.02 3.61 12.15
N PRO A 91 3.38 3.08 13.21
CA PRO A 91 2.07 2.45 13.11
C PRO A 91 0.95 3.42 12.69
N CYS A 92 -0.06 2.82 12.07
CA CYS A 92 -1.14 3.50 11.37
C CYS A 92 -2.14 4.16 12.36
N PRO A 93 -2.52 5.46 12.20
CA PRO A 93 -3.44 6.14 13.12
C PRO A 93 -4.92 5.74 13.00
N ALA A 94 -5.34 5.12 11.90
CA ALA A 94 -6.73 4.66 11.72
C ALA A 94 -6.72 3.17 11.38
N PRO A 95 -6.71 2.30 12.41
CA PRO A 95 -6.75 0.86 12.24
C PRO A 95 -8.04 0.40 11.54
N MET A 96 -7.90 -0.46 10.53
CA MET A 96 -9.02 -1.01 9.76
C MET A 96 -9.65 -2.19 10.51
N PRO A 97 -10.99 -2.30 10.61
CA PRO A 97 -11.62 -3.43 11.29
C PRO A 97 -11.30 -4.72 10.54
N LEU A 98 -10.63 -5.67 11.20
CA LEU A 98 -10.32 -6.99 10.66
C LEU A 98 -11.35 -8.02 11.12
N LEU A 99 -11.75 -7.91 12.39
CA LEU A 99 -12.73 -8.78 13.00
C LEU A 99 -13.48 -8.01 14.09
N GLU A 100 -14.78 -8.23 14.16
CA GLU A 100 -15.63 -7.79 15.26
C GLU A 100 -16.50 -8.95 15.70
N MET A 101 -16.49 -9.25 16.99
CA MET A 101 -17.33 -10.28 17.58
C MET A 101 -17.93 -9.79 18.90
N SER A 102 -19.17 -10.15 19.15
CA SER A 102 -19.86 -9.81 20.41
C SER A 102 -20.19 -11.09 21.17
N VAL A 103 -19.88 -11.10 22.46
CA VAL A 103 -20.05 -12.25 23.35
C VAL A 103 -20.77 -11.81 24.62
N PRO A 104 -21.90 -12.47 25.00
CA PRO A 104 -22.55 -12.20 26.27
C PRO A 104 -21.62 -12.54 27.45
N LEU A 105 -21.43 -11.60 28.38
CA LEU A 105 -20.49 -11.75 29.49
C LEU A 105 -20.86 -12.91 30.43
N ARG A 106 -22.17 -13.19 30.60
CA ARG A 106 -22.65 -14.35 31.36
C ARG A 106 -22.17 -15.69 30.78
N GLU A 107 -22.09 -15.79 29.46
CA GLU A 107 -21.66 -17.01 28.77
C GLU A 107 -20.14 -17.14 28.81
N LEU A 108 -19.44 -16.01 28.69
CA LEU A 108 -18.00 -15.95 28.86
C LEU A 108 -17.59 -16.37 30.29
N ALA A 109 -18.30 -15.88 31.31
CA ALA A 109 -18.10 -16.28 32.70
C ALA A 109 -18.34 -17.78 32.92
N ALA A 110 -19.41 -18.34 32.34
CA ALA A 110 -19.71 -19.77 32.41
C ALA A 110 -18.63 -20.65 31.74
N ARG A 111 -17.87 -20.11 30.77
CA ARG A 111 -16.73 -20.77 30.11
C ARG A 111 -15.40 -20.51 30.82
N GLY A 112 -15.42 -19.99 32.04
CA GLY A 112 -14.21 -19.69 32.81
C GLY A 112 -13.47 -18.44 32.34
N GLY A 113 -14.14 -17.52 31.64
CA GLY A 113 -13.55 -16.24 31.21
C GLY A 113 -12.59 -16.34 30.03
N LEU A 114 -12.56 -17.48 29.33
CA LEU A 114 -11.62 -17.72 28.22
C LEU A 114 -12.28 -17.43 26.87
N LEU A 115 -11.62 -16.57 26.07
CA LEU A 115 -12.01 -16.23 24.71
C LEU A 115 -10.84 -16.46 23.76
N HIS A 116 -11.11 -17.14 22.64
CA HIS A 116 -10.16 -17.32 21.56
C HIS A 116 -10.57 -16.50 20.35
N VAL A 117 -9.60 -15.81 19.76
CA VAL A 117 -9.78 -15.02 18.55
C VAL A 117 -8.75 -15.46 17.53
N ASP A 118 -9.22 -16.11 16.46
CA ASP A 118 -8.37 -16.60 15.39
C ASP A 118 -8.20 -15.50 14.31
N VAL A 119 -6.95 -15.23 13.93
CA VAL A 119 -6.57 -14.24 12.92
C VAL A 119 -5.52 -14.84 12.00
N ILE A 120 -5.58 -14.55 10.71
CA ILE A 120 -4.52 -14.95 9.77
C ILE A 120 -3.52 -13.80 9.70
N GLY A 121 -2.33 -14.00 10.25
CA GLY A 121 -1.21 -13.08 10.12
C GLY A 121 -0.71 -13.06 8.67
N ARG A 122 -0.57 -11.85 8.12
CA ARG A 122 -0.10 -11.61 6.74
C ARG A 122 1.08 -10.66 6.74
N ARG A 123 1.86 -10.63 5.65
CA ARG A 123 2.96 -9.68 5.51
C ARG A 123 2.42 -8.26 5.47
N ASN A 124 3.19 -7.34 6.04
CA ASN A 124 2.84 -5.93 6.17
C ASN A 124 1.50 -5.67 6.90
N MET A 125 1.09 -6.58 7.78
CA MET A 125 -0.08 -6.44 8.65
C MET A 125 0.35 -6.49 10.12
N GLY A 126 0.22 -5.37 10.82
CA GLY A 126 0.12 -5.34 12.27
C GLY A 126 -1.33 -5.42 12.69
N CYS A 127 -1.62 -5.69 13.95
CA CYS A 127 -2.97 -5.62 14.47
C CYS A 127 -3.01 -5.19 15.93
N THR A 128 -4.10 -4.54 16.30
CA THR A 128 -4.47 -4.31 17.71
C THR A 128 -5.68 -5.17 18.05
N ILE A 129 -5.74 -5.69 19.28
CA ILE A 129 -6.95 -6.31 19.82
C ILE A 129 -7.44 -5.48 21.00
N GLY A 130 -8.74 -5.20 21.03
CA GLY A 130 -9.37 -4.45 22.11
C GLY A 130 -10.78 -4.95 22.40
N GLY A 131 -11.27 -4.65 23.59
CA GLY A 131 -12.60 -5.00 24.05
C GLY A 131 -13.36 -3.78 24.53
N MET A 132 -14.66 -3.74 24.23
CA MET A 132 -15.59 -2.77 24.79
C MET A 132 -16.88 -3.44 25.24
N ILE A 133 -17.57 -2.84 26.21
CA ILE A 133 -18.89 -3.25 26.66
C ILE A 133 -19.89 -2.19 26.18
N ASP A 134 -20.87 -2.62 25.40
CA ASP A 134 -21.78 -1.70 24.70
C ASP A 134 -23.06 -1.38 25.51
N ASP A 135 -23.29 -2.10 26.60
CA ASP A 135 -24.50 -2.04 27.43
C ASP A 135 -24.19 -1.98 28.95
N ALA A 136 -25.22 -1.90 29.78
CA ALA A 136 -25.04 -1.96 31.23
C ALA A 136 -24.54 -3.35 31.65
N THR A 137 -23.54 -3.39 32.53
CA THR A 137 -22.95 -4.64 33.00
C THR A 137 -22.71 -4.63 34.51
N ASP A 138 -22.79 -5.82 35.12
CA ASP A 138 -22.35 -6.10 36.49
C ASP A 138 -21.01 -6.86 36.53
N ALA A 139 -20.34 -6.97 35.39
CA ALA A 139 -19.19 -7.85 35.22
C ALA A 139 -17.97 -7.40 36.05
N ARG A 140 -17.32 -8.39 36.67
CA ARG A 140 -16.09 -8.22 37.46
C ARG A 140 -15.09 -9.30 37.10
N ALA A 141 -13.81 -8.96 37.08
CA ALA A 141 -12.71 -9.90 36.89
C ALA A 141 -11.53 -9.49 37.78
N THR A 142 -10.72 -10.45 38.21
CA THR A 142 -9.57 -10.22 39.08
C THR A 142 -8.29 -9.90 38.31
N ALA A 143 -8.18 -10.38 37.07
CA ALA A 143 -7.09 -10.06 36.16
C ALA A 143 -7.52 -10.26 34.70
N LEU A 144 -6.77 -9.67 33.78
CA LEU A 144 -6.88 -9.90 32.34
C LEU A 144 -5.51 -10.29 31.79
N SER A 145 -5.43 -11.41 31.09
CA SER A 145 -4.23 -11.81 30.36
C SER A 145 -4.53 -11.96 28.88
N LEU A 146 -3.64 -11.44 28.05
CA LEU A 146 -3.67 -11.57 26.61
C LEU A 146 -2.39 -12.30 26.15
N SER A 147 -2.53 -13.27 25.28
CA SER A 147 -1.40 -13.95 24.65
C SER A 147 -1.72 -14.26 23.20
N ILE A 148 -0.67 -14.40 22.39
CA ILE A 148 -0.77 -14.89 21.03
C ILE A 148 -0.01 -16.22 20.93
N ASP A 149 -0.69 -17.21 20.35
CA ASP A 149 -0.11 -18.49 19.99
C ASP A 149 0.01 -18.56 18.47
N PRO A 150 1.24 -18.55 17.92
CA PRO A 150 1.46 -18.81 16.50
C PRO A 150 1.12 -20.28 16.22
N ARG A 151 0.02 -20.53 15.52
CA ARG A 151 -0.36 -21.90 15.14
C ARG A 151 0.47 -22.34 13.94
N ALA A 152 1.76 -22.57 14.19
CA ALA A 152 2.82 -22.72 13.21
C ALA A 152 2.78 -24.02 12.37
N ARG A 153 1.63 -24.70 12.22
CA ARG A 153 1.56 -25.98 11.49
C ARG A 153 0.56 -26.06 10.33
N ALA A 154 -0.20 -25.01 10.04
CA ALA A 154 -1.26 -25.10 9.01
C ALA A 154 -1.15 -24.10 7.86
N ALA A 155 -0.21 -23.14 7.87
CA ALA A 155 0.09 -22.39 6.66
C ALA A 155 0.96 -23.29 5.77
N PRO A 156 0.52 -23.63 4.54
CA PRO A 156 1.43 -24.26 3.59
C PRO A 156 2.65 -23.34 3.47
N PRO A 157 3.89 -23.86 3.61
CA PRO A 157 5.04 -23.07 3.20
C PRO A 157 4.76 -22.59 1.78
N LEU A 158 5.04 -21.31 1.51
CA LEU A 158 5.05 -20.84 0.12
C LEU A 158 5.90 -21.86 -0.64
N PRO A 159 5.36 -22.48 -1.70
CA PRO A 159 6.02 -23.61 -2.34
C PRO A 159 7.44 -23.20 -2.67
N ASP A 160 8.40 -24.08 -2.38
CA ASP A 160 9.84 -23.85 -2.48
C ASP A 160 10.26 -23.85 -3.97
N MET A 161 9.53 -23.08 -4.77
CA MET A 161 9.79 -22.83 -6.16
C MET A 161 10.98 -21.89 -6.25
N PRO A 162 11.92 -22.13 -7.17
CA PRO A 162 13.02 -21.22 -7.40
C PRO A 162 12.50 -19.80 -7.66
N VAL A 163 13.25 -18.80 -7.18
CA VAL A 163 12.99 -17.37 -7.45
C VAL A 163 13.32 -17.12 -8.92
N GLU A 164 12.41 -17.50 -9.81
CA GLU A 164 12.57 -17.29 -11.24
C GLU A 164 12.24 -15.84 -11.59
N ARG A 165 13.11 -15.21 -12.36
CA ARG A 165 12.79 -13.96 -13.05
C ARG A 165 11.81 -14.30 -14.18
N VAL A 166 10.52 -14.16 -13.89
CA VAL A 166 9.45 -14.46 -14.86
C VAL A 166 9.19 -13.28 -15.80
N ALA A 167 9.50 -12.06 -15.37
CA ALA A 167 9.22 -10.85 -16.14
C ALA A 167 10.08 -10.79 -17.42
N PRO A 168 9.46 -10.51 -18.60
CA PRO A 168 10.19 -10.26 -19.83
C PRO A 168 11.26 -9.17 -19.68
N PRO A 169 12.37 -9.23 -20.45
CA PRO A 169 13.38 -8.19 -20.42
C PRO A 169 12.77 -6.84 -20.78
N ALA A 170 13.31 -5.77 -20.21
CA ALA A 170 12.88 -4.43 -20.53
C ALA A 170 13.13 -4.12 -22.01
N VAL A 171 12.18 -3.41 -22.64
CA VAL A 171 12.22 -3.05 -24.07
C VAL A 171 13.49 -2.26 -24.38
N ALA A 172 14.22 -2.66 -25.43
CA ALA A 172 15.49 -2.04 -25.81
C ALA A 172 15.32 -0.54 -26.10
N PRO A 173 16.30 0.31 -25.71
CA PRO A 173 16.22 1.72 -25.98
C PRO A 173 16.36 1.98 -27.48
N ALA A 174 15.58 2.92 -28.00
CA ALA A 174 15.87 3.51 -29.30
C ALA A 174 17.21 4.29 -29.20
N PRO A 175 18.04 4.29 -30.26
CA PRO A 175 19.29 5.06 -30.26
C PRO A 175 19.01 6.55 -30.01
N ALA A 176 19.66 7.11 -29.00
CA ALA A 176 19.54 8.52 -28.66
C ALA A 176 20.43 9.35 -29.60
N GLU A 177 19.85 10.16 -30.47
CA GLU A 177 20.58 11.31 -31.01
C GLU A 177 20.51 12.41 -29.96
N ARG A 178 21.68 12.94 -29.57
CA ARG A 178 21.75 14.05 -28.62
C ARG A 178 21.06 15.28 -29.20
N ALA A 179 20.13 15.84 -28.45
CA ALA A 179 19.69 17.22 -28.67
C ALA A 179 20.69 18.15 -27.97
N ASP A 180 21.28 19.08 -28.72
CA ASP A 180 22.35 19.96 -28.24
C ASP A 180 21.87 21.11 -27.32
N ARG A 181 20.56 21.24 -27.06
CA ARG A 181 20.00 22.33 -26.23
C ARG A 181 18.81 21.88 -25.37
N PRO A 182 18.78 22.22 -24.07
CA PRO A 182 17.58 22.07 -23.25
C PRO A 182 16.61 23.22 -23.55
N GLU A 183 15.59 22.96 -24.38
CA GLU A 183 14.42 23.84 -24.49
C GLU A 183 13.34 23.37 -23.52
N LEU A 184 12.62 24.29 -22.88
CA LEU A 184 11.55 23.97 -21.92
C LEU A 184 10.22 23.60 -22.59
N ALA A 185 10.07 23.96 -23.88
CA ALA A 185 8.95 23.59 -24.74
C ALA A 185 9.47 23.44 -26.19
N VAL A 186 9.26 22.27 -26.81
CA VAL A 186 9.54 22.00 -28.24
C VAL A 186 8.21 21.84 -28.94
N ILE A 187 8.15 22.38 -30.15
CA ILE A 187 7.05 22.18 -31.09
C ILE A 187 7.41 20.95 -31.92
N GLY A 188 6.98 19.77 -31.49
CA GLY A 188 7.24 18.50 -32.16
C GLY A 188 6.20 17.45 -31.78
N VAL A 189 6.15 16.33 -32.51
CA VAL A 189 5.26 15.22 -32.13
C VAL A 189 5.94 14.43 -31.00
N PRO A 190 5.32 14.30 -29.82
CA PRO A 190 5.93 13.61 -28.69
C PRO A 190 6.11 12.11 -28.98
N GLN A 191 7.32 11.59 -28.78
CA GLN A 191 7.68 10.19 -29.08
C GLN A 191 8.04 9.44 -27.79
N LEU A 192 7.63 8.18 -27.67
CA LEU A 192 8.03 7.38 -26.49
C LEU A 192 9.53 7.11 -26.46
N ALA A 193 10.21 7.07 -27.60
CA ALA A 193 11.66 6.86 -27.67
C ALA A 193 12.48 7.93 -26.90
N ARG A 194 11.95 9.16 -26.83
CA ARG A 194 12.54 10.31 -26.15
C ARG A 194 11.44 10.98 -25.31
N PRO A 195 11.01 10.35 -24.21
CA PRO A 195 9.84 10.77 -23.48
C PRO A 195 10.10 12.13 -22.83
N VAL A 196 9.22 13.09 -23.12
CA VAL A 196 9.13 14.37 -22.44
C VAL A 196 7.86 14.37 -21.57
N SER A 197 7.66 15.43 -20.79
CA SER A 197 6.41 15.57 -20.03
C SER A 197 5.27 15.87 -21.00
N GLN A 198 4.44 14.88 -21.32
CA GLN A 198 3.59 14.91 -22.51
C GLN A 198 2.17 14.39 -22.28
N ALA A 199 1.21 14.96 -23.00
CA ALA A 199 -0.13 14.41 -23.14
C ALA A 199 -0.13 13.16 -24.05
N LEU A 200 -1.07 12.24 -23.79
CA LEU A 200 -1.36 11.13 -24.68
C LEU A 200 -1.95 11.62 -26.00
N THR A 201 -1.43 11.08 -27.11
CA THR A 201 -2.00 11.24 -28.46
C THR A 201 -2.28 9.89 -29.15
N ALA A 202 -3.18 9.87 -30.12
CA ALA A 202 -3.55 8.69 -30.90
C ALA A 202 -2.39 8.18 -31.76
N ALA A 203 -1.45 9.05 -32.13
CA ALA A 203 -0.21 8.65 -32.78
C ALA A 203 0.64 7.76 -31.86
N GLN A 204 0.74 8.12 -30.57
CA GLN A 204 1.52 7.36 -29.59
C GLN A 204 0.92 5.99 -29.28
N LEU A 205 -0.41 5.84 -29.33
CA LEU A 205 -1.03 4.52 -29.18
C LEU A 205 -0.59 3.50 -30.24
N ARG A 206 -0.11 3.99 -31.39
CA ARG A 206 0.44 3.18 -32.50
C ARG A 206 1.97 3.11 -32.48
N ASP A 207 2.62 3.71 -31.49
CA ASP A 207 4.08 3.65 -31.35
C ASP A 207 4.51 2.19 -31.07
N PRO A 208 5.47 1.64 -31.83
CA PRO A 208 5.99 0.30 -31.60
C PRO A 208 6.48 0.07 -30.17
N LEU A 209 6.96 1.10 -29.48
CA LEU A 209 7.37 1.00 -28.07
C LEU A 209 6.19 0.78 -27.12
N VAL A 210 5.01 1.36 -27.41
CA VAL A 210 3.80 1.05 -26.63
C VAL A 210 3.43 -0.42 -26.81
N ALA A 211 3.45 -0.92 -28.04
CA ALA A 211 3.18 -2.34 -28.31
C ALA A 211 4.20 -3.26 -27.63
N ALA A 212 5.49 -2.91 -27.66
CA ALA A 212 6.54 -3.68 -27.00
C ALA A 212 6.39 -3.68 -25.47
N TRP A 213 6.06 -2.54 -24.86
CA TRP A 213 5.79 -2.47 -23.41
C TRP A 213 4.53 -3.22 -23.02
N ASN A 214 3.47 -3.14 -23.82
CA ASN A 214 2.25 -3.92 -23.58
C ASN A 214 2.54 -5.42 -23.63
N ALA A 215 3.35 -5.89 -24.58
CA ALA A 215 3.78 -7.28 -24.64
C ALA A 215 4.64 -7.67 -23.42
N ALA A 216 5.57 -6.80 -23.00
CA ALA A 216 6.40 -7.04 -21.82
C ALA A 216 5.59 -7.07 -20.51
N LEU A 217 4.51 -6.29 -20.43
CA LEU A 217 3.57 -6.25 -19.32
C LEU A 217 2.40 -7.23 -19.47
N ARG A 218 2.35 -8.01 -20.56
CA ARG A 218 1.27 -8.95 -20.90
C ARG A 218 -0.12 -8.30 -20.86
N GLN A 219 -0.23 -7.09 -21.41
CA GLN A 219 -1.46 -6.29 -21.44
C GLN A 219 -2.19 -6.36 -22.80
N ASP A 220 -2.68 -7.55 -23.14
CA ASP A 220 -3.24 -7.86 -24.46
C ASP A 220 -4.65 -7.26 -24.70
N GLY A 221 -5.26 -6.64 -23.68
CA GLY A 221 -6.57 -5.98 -23.76
C GLY A 221 -6.72 -4.81 -22.77
N GLY A 222 -7.89 -4.17 -22.76
CA GLY A 222 -8.23 -3.09 -21.82
C GLY A 222 -8.09 -1.67 -22.40
N ASP A 223 -8.18 -0.67 -21.52
CA ASP A 223 -8.10 0.75 -21.87
C ASP A 223 -6.72 1.10 -22.45
N SER A 224 -6.71 1.59 -23.68
CA SER A 224 -5.50 2.03 -24.37
C SER A 224 -4.80 3.20 -23.65
N SER A 225 -5.55 4.05 -22.94
CA SER A 225 -4.99 5.18 -22.20
C SER A 225 -4.19 4.71 -20.98
N GLU A 226 -4.70 3.71 -20.26
CA GLU A 226 -4.02 3.07 -19.12
C GLU A 226 -2.76 2.33 -19.58
N ARG A 227 -2.85 1.55 -20.66
CA ARG A 227 -1.71 0.83 -21.25
C ARG A 227 -0.59 1.77 -21.66
N TRP A 228 -0.93 2.88 -22.32
CA TRP A 228 0.04 3.93 -22.61
C TRP A 228 0.65 4.50 -21.34
N GLY A 229 -0.15 4.72 -20.29
CA GLY A 229 0.33 5.18 -18.99
C GLY A 229 1.41 4.29 -18.37
N HIS A 230 1.23 2.97 -18.41
CA HIS A 230 2.26 2.04 -17.95
C HIS A 230 3.51 2.08 -18.84
N ALA A 231 3.32 2.11 -20.16
CA ALA A 231 4.40 2.15 -21.13
C ALA A 231 5.28 3.41 -20.97
N ILE A 232 4.66 4.59 -20.85
CA ILE A 232 5.42 5.84 -20.71
C ILE A 232 6.17 5.93 -19.38
N ILE A 233 5.62 5.38 -18.29
CA ILE A 233 6.34 5.30 -17.01
C ILE A 233 7.62 4.49 -17.17
N LEU A 234 7.53 3.24 -17.63
CA LEU A 234 8.71 2.38 -17.76
C LEU A 234 9.72 2.93 -18.78
N GLN A 235 9.21 3.48 -19.87
CA GLN A 235 10.03 4.09 -20.91
C GLN A 235 10.77 5.32 -20.40
N ALA A 236 10.11 6.20 -19.64
CA ALA A 236 10.74 7.37 -19.03
C ALA A 236 11.79 6.96 -17.99
N LEU A 237 11.45 6.07 -17.06
CA LEU A 237 12.40 5.57 -16.06
C LEU A 237 13.67 5.02 -16.74
N ARG A 238 13.51 4.16 -17.76
CA ARG A 238 14.63 3.62 -18.52
C ARG A 238 15.41 4.70 -19.26
N HIS A 239 14.74 5.60 -19.98
CA HIS A 239 15.37 6.65 -20.78
C HIS A 239 16.25 7.57 -19.92
N TYR A 240 15.77 7.92 -18.72
CA TYR A 240 16.48 8.80 -17.78
C TYR A 240 17.49 8.05 -16.88
N GLY A 241 17.74 6.76 -17.15
CA GLY A 241 18.86 6.00 -16.57
C GLY A 241 18.54 5.20 -15.32
N VAL A 242 17.26 4.92 -15.04
CA VAL A 242 16.87 3.94 -14.01
C VAL A 242 17.11 2.53 -14.55
N ASP A 243 17.87 1.74 -13.80
CA ASP A 243 18.06 0.32 -14.08
C ASP A 243 16.83 -0.47 -13.60
N LEU A 244 15.93 -0.81 -14.53
CA LEU A 244 14.69 -1.54 -14.23
C LEU A 244 14.94 -2.96 -13.69
N ASP A 245 16.16 -3.50 -13.80
CA ASP A 245 16.50 -4.85 -13.34
C ASP A 245 16.79 -4.93 -11.85
N ALA A 246 17.07 -3.78 -11.24
CA ALA A 246 17.35 -3.64 -9.81
C ALA A 246 16.64 -2.43 -9.17
N ALA A 247 15.71 -1.80 -9.90
CA ALA A 247 15.09 -0.55 -9.49
C ALA A 247 14.36 -0.67 -8.16
N ARG A 248 14.55 0.35 -7.33
CA ARG A 248 13.79 0.59 -6.12
C ARG A 248 12.72 1.64 -6.39
N GLY A 249 11.49 1.18 -6.42
CA GLY A 249 10.33 1.97 -6.79
C GLY A 249 9.48 2.40 -5.60
N LEU A 250 8.89 3.59 -5.70
CA LEU A 250 7.70 3.97 -4.98
C LEU A 250 6.56 4.22 -5.97
N GLY A 251 5.53 3.39 -5.93
CA GLY A 251 4.32 3.56 -6.73
C GLY A 251 3.18 4.13 -5.89
N ILE A 252 2.65 5.28 -6.29
CA ILE A 252 1.47 5.89 -5.66
C ILE A 252 0.25 5.59 -6.53
N VAL A 253 -0.61 4.68 -6.08
CA VAL A 253 -1.68 4.11 -6.91
C VAL A 253 -2.99 3.99 -6.14
N THR A 254 -4.09 3.84 -6.86
CA THR A 254 -5.43 3.70 -6.26
C THR A 254 -6.06 2.32 -6.50
N ARG A 255 -5.37 1.44 -7.24
CA ARG A 255 -5.85 0.12 -7.65
C ARG A 255 -4.69 -0.76 -8.09
N ARG A 256 -5.00 -2.01 -8.48
CA ARG A 256 -4.04 -2.94 -9.09
C ARG A 256 -3.46 -2.35 -10.38
N HIS A 257 -2.13 -2.39 -10.51
CA HIS A 257 -1.38 -2.11 -11.73
C HIS A 257 -0.29 -3.18 -11.94
N PRO A 258 0.17 -3.42 -13.19
CA PRO A 258 1.17 -4.44 -13.47
C PRO A 258 2.59 -4.04 -13.07
N LEU A 259 2.87 -2.74 -12.88
CA LEU A 259 4.23 -2.22 -12.66
C LEU A 259 4.93 -2.82 -11.42
N PRO A 260 4.29 -2.96 -10.23
CA PRO A 260 4.95 -3.58 -9.08
C PRO A 260 5.34 -5.04 -9.34
N SER A 261 4.46 -5.82 -9.98
CA SER A 261 4.75 -7.22 -10.34
C SER A 261 5.88 -7.30 -11.37
N TYR A 262 5.85 -6.44 -12.39
CA TYR A 262 6.90 -6.37 -13.40
C TYR A 262 8.27 -6.08 -12.79
N LEU A 263 8.40 -5.01 -11.99
CA LEU A 263 9.65 -4.61 -11.36
C LEU A 263 10.15 -5.68 -10.37
N ALA A 264 9.26 -6.29 -9.60
CA ALA A 264 9.60 -7.41 -8.72
C ALA A 264 10.15 -8.61 -9.51
N GLY A 265 9.50 -8.99 -10.61
CA GLY A 265 9.94 -10.08 -11.49
C GLY A 265 11.26 -9.80 -12.21
N ARG A 266 11.61 -8.53 -12.42
CA ARG A 266 12.92 -8.11 -12.96
C ARG A 266 14.07 -8.20 -11.95
N GLY A 267 13.76 -8.15 -10.65
CA GLY A 267 14.77 -8.14 -9.58
C GLY A 267 14.75 -6.88 -8.71
N GLY A 268 13.91 -5.90 -9.03
CA GLY A 268 13.69 -4.69 -8.23
C GLY A 268 12.81 -4.93 -6.99
N THR A 269 12.63 -3.86 -6.22
CA THR A 269 11.75 -3.80 -5.05
C THR A 269 10.82 -2.59 -5.15
N THR A 270 9.57 -2.73 -4.74
CA THR A 270 8.57 -1.65 -4.85
C THR A 270 7.84 -1.44 -3.52
N LEU A 271 7.83 -0.21 -3.04
CA LEU A 271 6.84 0.24 -2.07
C LEU A 271 5.63 0.79 -2.83
N VAL A 272 4.46 0.24 -2.59
CA VAL A 272 3.19 0.73 -3.13
C VAL A 272 2.50 1.53 -2.04
N ALA A 273 2.23 2.81 -2.31
CA ALA A 273 1.48 3.69 -1.43
C ALA A 273 0.11 3.95 -2.05
N VAL A 274 -0.95 3.79 -1.27
CA VAL A 274 -2.29 4.20 -1.70
C VAL A 274 -2.68 5.52 -1.06
N THR A 275 -3.43 6.35 -1.78
CA THR A 275 -3.76 7.70 -1.34
C THR A 275 -4.75 7.73 -0.19
N ARG A 276 -5.67 6.75 -0.14
CA ARG A 276 -6.67 6.58 0.91
C ARG A 276 -6.90 5.11 1.23
N PRO A 277 -7.38 4.75 2.44
CA PRO A 277 -7.71 3.37 2.78
C PRO A 277 -8.73 2.73 1.82
N GLU A 278 -9.70 3.51 1.32
CA GLU A 278 -10.76 3.01 0.45
C GLU A 278 -10.24 2.53 -0.91
N ASP A 279 -9.08 3.05 -1.34
CA ASP A 279 -8.42 2.65 -2.58
C ASP A 279 -7.91 1.20 -2.55
N LEU A 280 -7.77 0.59 -1.36
CA LEU A 280 -7.36 -0.80 -1.23
C LEU A 280 -8.40 -1.77 -1.77
N GLY A 281 -9.68 -1.41 -1.72
CA GLY A 281 -10.82 -2.29 -1.99
C GLY A 281 -11.00 -3.44 -0.99
N GLU A 282 -10.03 -3.64 -0.09
CA GLU A 282 -10.00 -4.69 0.93
C GLU A 282 -9.61 -4.08 2.29
N ALA A 283 -10.27 -4.55 3.35
CA ALA A 283 -9.95 -4.11 4.72
C ALA A 283 -8.60 -4.66 5.22
N ASP A 284 -8.15 -5.81 4.68
CA ASP A 284 -6.85 -6.42 4.99
C ASP A 284 -5.82 -6.04 3.90
N PRO A 285 -4.76 -5.27 4.24
CA PRO A 285 -3.76 -4.85 3.28
C PRO A 285 -2.94 -6.02 2.72
N GLY A 286 -2.83 -7.13 3.45
CA GLY A 286 -2.20 -8.36 2.96
C GLY A 286 -3.02 -9.02 1.85
N ILE A 287 -4.36 -9.06 1.99
CA ILE A 287 -5.26 -9.55 0.93
C ILE A 287 -5.22 -8.63 -0.28
N ALA A 288 -5.25 -7.30 -0.06
CA ALA A 288 -5.12 -6.33 -1.15
C ALA A 288 -3.86 -6.59 -1.97
N LEU A 289 -2.72 -6.72 -1.30
CA LEU A 289 -1.42 -6.97 -1.93
C LEU A 289 -1.39 -8.31 -2.69
N GLU A 290 -1.91 -9.38 -2.09
CA GLU A 290 -2.03 -10.70 -2.77
C GLU A 290 -2.92 -10.63 -4.02
N ARG A 291 -4.02 -9.87 -3.99
CA ARG A 291 -4.89 -9.70 -5.17
C ARG A 291 -4.27 -8.82 -6.25
N TRP A 292 -3.33 -7.94 -5.88
CA TRP A 292 -2.65 -7.06 -6.82
C TRP A 292 -1.48 -7.75 -7.53
N HIS A 293 -1.04 -8.91 -7.02
CA HIS A 293 -0.06 -9.77 -7.66
C HIS A 293 -0.49 -10.15 -9.07
N ASP A 294 0.48 -10.10 -9.99
CA ASP A 294 0.32 -10.60 -11.34
C ASP A 294 1.19 -11.85 -11.53
N PRO A 295 0.60 -13.06 -11.58
CA PRO A 295 1.34 -14.32 -11.66
C PRO A 295 2.09 -14.47 -12.99
N ASP A 296 1.68 -13.74 -14.01
CA ASP A 296 2.31 -13.78 -15.32
C ASP A 296 3.61 -12.95 -15.36
N LEU A 297 3.77 -11.99 -14.47
CA LEU A 297 4.95 -11.12 -14.42
C LEU A 297 5.93 -11.51 -13.32
N CYS A 298 5.47 -12.16 -12.27
CA CYS A 298 6.29 -12.47 -11.10
C CYS A 298 5.77 -13.72 -10.40
N SER A 299 6.66 -14.53 -9.82
CA SER A 299 6.21 -15.60 -8.93
C SER A 299 5.60 -15.01 -7.64
N PRO A 300 4.60 -15.66 -7.01
CA PRO A 300 4.02 -15.19 -5.76
C PRO A 300 5.07 -14.98 -4.66
N ARG A 301 6.06 -15.88 -4.56
CA ARG A 301 7.18 -15.77 -3.62
C ARG A 301 7.99 -14.50 -3.85
N ARG A 302 8.41 -14.26 -5.10
CA ARG A 302 9.20 -13.07 -5.44
C ARG A 302 8.41 -11.79 -5.21
N TYR A 303 7.12 -11.79 -5.52
CA TYR A 303 6.24 -10.63 -5.29
C TYR A 303 6.13 -10.32 -3.80
N ALA A 304 5.89 -11.35 -2.98
CA ALA A 304 5.79 -11.20 -1.53
C ALA A 304 7.10 -10.72 -0.87
N GLU A 305 8.27 -11.01 -1.46
CA GLU A 305 9.58 -10.54 -1.01
C GLU A 305 9.92 -9.12 -1.46
N ALA A 306 9.43 -8.70 -2.62
CA ALA A 306 9.87 -7.47 -3.28
C ALA A 306 8.85 -6.33 -3.25
N VAL A 307 7.57 -6.61 -3.01
CA VAL A 307 6.50 -5.61 -3.06
C VAL A 307 5.87 -5.43 -1.69
N HIS A 308 5.74 -4.17 -1.29
CA HIS A 308 5.16 -3.77 -0.01
C HIS A 308 4.03 -2.77 -0.22
N LEU A 309 3.13 -2.66 0.75
CA LEU A 309 1.96 -1.79 0.67
C LEU A 309 1.88 -0.87 1.89
N THR A 310 1.53 0.40 1.68
CA THR A 310 1.31 1.40 2.73
C THR A 310 0.27 2.45 2.30
N LEU A 311 -0.10 3.36 3.21
CA LEU A 311 -0.87 4.57 2.86
C LEU A 311 0.08 5.77 2.71
N PHE A 312 -0.18 6.63 1.72
CA PHE A 312 0.68 7.76 1.40
C PHE A 312 0.78 8.75 2.56
N ASP A 313 -0.33 9.06 3.22
CA ASP A 313 -0.35 10.01 4.35
C ASP A 313 0.34 9.52 5.61
N ARG A 314 0.72 8.24 5.61
CA ARG A 314 1.48 7.57 6.66
C ARG A 314 2.93 7.35 6.26
N LEU A 315 3.38 7.94 5.15
CA LEU A 315 4.79 8.11 4.84
C LEU A 315 5.40 9.15 5.79
N ALA A 316 5.47 8.82 7.08
CA ALA A 316 6.26 9.53 8.06
C ALA A 316 7.68 9.00 7.97
N LEU A 317 8.57 9.76 7.33
CA LEU A 317 9.94 9.32 7.13
C LEU A 317 10.96 10.37 7.56
N PRO A 318 11.29 10.46 8.86
CA PRO A 318 12.66 10.69 9.26
C PRO A 318 13.43 9.36 9.06
N ALA A 319 14.39 9.36 8.13
CA ALA A 319 15.39 8.29 7.92
C ALA A 319 14.95 6.99 7.22
N MET A 320 14.49 7.07 5.97
CA MET A 320 14.75 5.94 5.05
C MET A 320 16.26 5.76 4.94
N ARG A 321 16.76 4.54 5.22
CA ARG A 321 18.18 4.22 5.11
C ARG A 321 18.70 4.36 3.68
N GLU A 322 17.82 4.22 2.70
CA GLU A 322 18.20 4.15 1.29
C GLU A 322 17.10 4.78 0.40
N PRO A 323 17.45 5.75 -0.47
CA PRO A 323 16.51 6.45 -1.33
C PRO A 323 16.00 5.61 -2.52
N PHE A 324 14.92 6.05 -3.17
CA PHE A 324 14.33 5.39 -4.34
C PHE A 324 15.03 5.79 -5.65
N ASP A 325 15.08 4.86 -6.60
CA ASP A 325 15.53 5.13 -7.97
C ASP A 325 14.40 5.70 -8.82
N ALA A 326 13.16 5.28 -8.52
CA ALA A 326 11.97 5.61 -9.27
C ALA A 326 10.79 5.96 -8.35
N ILE A 327 10.04 6.99 -8.71
CA ILE A 327 8.71 7.28 -8.16
C ILE A 327 7.72 7.34 -9.32
N TRP A 328 6.52 6.80 -9.14
CA TRP A 328 5.43 7.05 -10.08
C TRP A 328 4.10 7.25 -9.39
N SER A 329 3.17 7.93 -10.05
CA SER A 329 1.77 7.96 -9.62
C SER A 329 0.80 7.70 -10.76
N ILE A 330 -0.20 6.86 -10.50
CA ILE A 330 -1.29 6.55 -11.42
C ILE A 330 -2.61 6.75 -10.66
N ASP A 331 -3.56 7.47 -11.26
CA ASP A 331 -4.89 7.76 -10.71
C ASP A 331 -4.93 8.50 -9.33
N ALA A 332 -3.78 8.83 -8.76
CA ALA A 332 -3.66 9.48 -7.45
C ALA A 332 -4.38 10.84 -7.37
N TRP A 333 -4.36 11.62 -8.45
CA TRP A 333 -5.09 12.90 -8.51
C TRP A 333 -6.60 12.68 -8.41
N ARG A 334 -7.14 11.62 -9.03
CA ARG A 334 -8.59 11.34 -9.00
C ARG A 334 -9.06 10.95 -7.60
N SER A 335 -8.24 10.20 -6.87
CA SER A 335 -8.57 9.83 -5.49
C SER A 335 -8.40 11.02 -4.54
N ALA A 336 -7.30 11.78 -4.63
CA ALA A 336 -7.00 12.84 -3.67
C ALA A 336 -6.52 14.15 -4.35
N PRO A 337 -7.40 14.88 -5.06
CA PRO A 337 -7.01 16.06 -5.84
C PRO A 337 -6.38 17.16 -4.97
N ASP A 338 -6.96 17.44 -3.81
CA ASP A 338 -6.47 18.48 -2.88
C ASP A 338 -5.10 18.14 -2.27
N ARG A 339 -4.74 16.86 -2.23
CA ARG A 339 -3.48 16.37 -1.66
C ARG A 339 -2.41 16.12 -2.71
N PHE A 340 -2.78 16.13 -3.99
CA PHE A 340 -1.92 15.66 -5.07
C PHE A 340 -0.64 16.50 -5.22
N ALA A 341 -0.75 17.84 -5.29
CA ALA A 341 0.43 18.68 -5.44
C ALA A 341 1.39 18.61 -4.22
N PRO A 342 0.91 18.70 -2.96
CA PRO A 342 1.74 18.43 -1.79
C PRO A 342 2.38 17.04 -1.78
N MET A 343 1.63 16.02 -2.21
CA MET A 343 2.10 14.63 -2.31
C MET A 343 3.26 14.50 -3.30
N VAL A 344 3.12 15.03 -4.52
CA VAL A 344 4.19 15.02 -5.53
C VAL A 344 5.44 15.73 -5.02
N ARG A 345 5.29 16.95 -4.47
CA ARG A 345 6.42 17.72 -3.92
C ARG A 345 7.09 17.00 -2.75
N GLY A 346 6.31 16.48 -1.81
CA GLY A 346 6.79 15.76 -0.64
C GLY A 346 7.49 14.45 -0.96
N ALA A 347 7.19 13.85 -2.12
CA ALA A 347 7.82 12.61 -2.57
C ALA A 347 9.19 12.83 -3.23
N MET A 348 9.44 13.99 -3.86
CA MET A 348 10.70 14.25 -4.58
C MET A 348 11.98 14.08 -3.73
N PRO A 349 12.03 14.51 -2.45
CA PRO A 349 13.19 14.28 -1.58
C PRO A 349 13.53 12.80 -1.35
N TRP A 350 12.59 11.88 -1.61
CA TRP A 350 12.80 10.44 -1.46
C TRP A 350 13.52 9.80 -2.65
N LEU A 351 13.64 10.50 -3.78
CA LEU A 351 14.49 10.07 -4.88
C LEU A 351 15.95 10.20 -4.50
N ARG A 352 16.78 9.25 -4.94
CA ARG A 352 18.24 9.43 -4.90
C ARG A 352 18.64 10.54 -5.87
N PRO A 353 19.82 11.16 -5.72
CA PRO A 353 20.37 12.00 -6.78
C PRO A 353 20.40 11.25 -8.13
N GLY A 354 19.83 11.85 -9.18
CA GLY A 354 19.61 11.22 -10.49
C GLY A 354 18.40 10.28 -10.60
N GLY A 355 17.64 10.06 -9.53
CA GLY A 355 16.39 9.29 -9.55
C GLY A 355 15.26 10.04 -10.26
N VAL A 356 14.27 9.29 -10.77
CA VAL A 356 13.25 9.79 -11.71
C VAL A 356 11.84 9.61 -11.15
N ALA A 357 11.01 10.64 -11.29
CA ALA A 357 9.59 10.64 -10.96
C ALA A 357 8.74 10.76 -12.23
N VAL A 358 7.67 9.95 -12.34
CA VAL A 358 6.68 10.04 -13.43
C VAL A 358 5.26 10.05 -12.88
N HIS A 359 4.55 11.17 -13.07
CA HIS A 359 3.20 11.34 -12.54
C HIS A 359 2.19 11.42 -13.68
N LEU A 360 1.22 10.49 -13.71
CA LEU A 360 0.09 10.57 -14.64
C LEU A 360 -1.01 11.46 -14.04
N LEU A 361 -1.38 12.48 -14.81
CA LEU A 361 -2.35 13.51 -14.48
C LEU A 361 -3.51 13.49 -15.47
N PRO A 362 -4.75 13.77 -15.05
CA PRO A 362 -5.82 14.06 -15.99
C PRO A 362 -5.65 15.47 -16.55
N TYR A 363 -5.38 15.62 -17.84
CA TYR A 363 -5.27 16.91 -18.53
C TYR A 363 -6.54 17.21 -19.33
N ALA A 364 -7.14 18.38 -19.08
CA ALA A 364 -8.41 18.78 -19.67
C ALA A 364 -8.29 19.36 -21.10
N GLY A 365 -7.07 19.63 -21.56
CA GLY A 365 -6.83 20.27 -22.86
C GLY A 365 -7.20 21.74 -22.94
N THR A 366 -7.45 22.38 -21.79
CA THR A 366 -7.74 23.81 -21.65
C THR A 366 -6.55 24.54 -21.04
N LEU A 367 -6.52 25.87 -21.20
CA LEU A 367 -5.54 26.72 -20.49
C LEU A 367 -5.82 26.73 -18.99
N ASP A 368 -7.04 27.11 -18.63
CA ASP A 368 -7.50 27.23 -17.24
C ASP A 368 -8.09 25.93 -16.71
N HIS A 369 -8.30 25.90 -15.39
CA HIS A 369 -9.01 24.81 -14.71
C HIS A 369 -10.40 24.60 -15.34
N PRO A 370 -10.76 23.38 -15.74
CA PRO A 370 -12.05 23.14 -16.37
C PRO A 370 -13.18 23.31 -15.36
N ALA A 371 -14.29 23.90 -15.80
CA ALA A 371 -15.46 24.13 -14.93
C ALA A 371 -16.11 22.84 -14.41
N ASP A 372 -15.90 21.71 -15.07
CA ASP A 372 -16.40 20.40 -14.66
C ASP A 372 -15.52 19.71 -13.61
N GLY A 373 -14.33 20.26 -13.31
CA GLY A 373 -13.37 19.73 -12.36
C GLY A 373 -12.82 18.34 -12.71
N ARG A 374 -12.96 17.87 -13.96
CA ARG A 374 -12.60 16.49 -14.35
C ARG A 374 -11.12 16.28 -14.65
N GLY A 375 -10.34 17.36 -14.70
CA GLY A 375 -8.90 17.34 -14.94
C GLY A 375 -8.26 18.68 -14.63
N LEU A 376 -6.98 18.78 -14.93
CA LEU A 376 -6.15 19.96 -14.74
C LEU A 376 -6.06 20.75 -16.05
N GLY A 377 -6.10 22.08 -15.92
CA GLY A 377 -5.71 22.99 -16.99
C GLY A 377 -4.18 23.03 -17.18
N ARG A 378 -3.75 23.55 -18.33
CA ARG A 378 -2.31 23.72 -18.64
C ARG A 378 -1.60 24.56 -17.58
N VAL A 379 -2.22 25.66 -17.14
CA VAL A 379 -1.65 26.57 -16.13
C VAL A 379 -1.36 25.84 -14.80
N GLU A 380 -2.19 24.87 -14.42
CA GLU A 380 -2.00 24.11 -13.18
C GLU A 380 -0.84 23.12 -13.30
N ILE A 381 -0.72 22.45 -14.44
CA ILE A 381 0.40 21.54 -14.72
C ILE A 381 1.71 22.32 -14.80
N GLU A 382 1.72 23.46 -15.50
CA GLU A 382 2.89 24.35 -15.56
C GLU A 382 3.27 24.88 -14.17
N ARG A 383 2.30 25.26 -13.35
CA ARG A 383 2.55 25.68 -11.97
C ARG A 383 3.16 24.56 -11.13
N LEU A 384 2.66 23.33 -11.25
CA LEU A 384 3.23 22.18 -10.56
C LEU A 384 4.69 21.95 -11.01
N ALA A 385 4.94 21.95 -12.32
CA ALA A 385 6.29 21.81 -12.88
C ALA A 385 7.25 22.91 -12.38
N LEU A 386 6.84 24.18 -12.44
CA LEU A 386 7.63 25.31 -11.95
C LEU A 386 7.91 25.22 -10.46
N THR A 387 6.95 24.70 -9.68
CA THR A 387 7.16 24.49 -8.24
C THR A 387 8.20 23.40 -8.00
N LEU A 388 8.18 22.30 -8.75
CA LEU A 388 9.21 21.26 -8.65
C LEU A 388 10.59 21.79 -9.02
N VAL A 389 10.68 22.64 -10.06
CA VAL A 389 11.92 23.33 -10.43
C VAL A 389 12.40 24.26 -9.31
N ALA A 390 11.51 25.05 -8.73
CA ALA A 390 11.83 25.94 -7.61
C ALA A 390 12.31 25.17 -6.37
N ASP A 391 11.78 23.96 -6.15
CA ASP A 391 12.21 23.03 -5.08
C ASP A 391 13.51 22.28 -5.44
N GLY A 392 14.16 22.61 -6.56
CA GLY A 392 15.45 22.06 -6.97
C GLY A 392 15.39 20.76 -7.77
N SER A 393 14.22 20.40 -8.32
CA SER A 393 14.10 19.27 -9.26
C SER A 393 14.36 19.73 -10.70
N GLU A 394 14.75 18.81 -11.57
CA GLU A 394 14.74 19.00 -13.02
C GLU A 394 13.41 18.47 -13.56
N VAL A 395 12.74 19.22 -14.43
CA VAL A 395 11.50 18.76 -15.08
C VAL A 395 11.77 18.58 -16.57
N ALA A 396 11.40 17.41 -17.11
CA ALA A 396 11.47 17.19 -18.54
C ALA A 396 10.55 18.18 -19.25
N GLN A 397 10.97 18.59 -20.44
CA GLN A 397 10.26 19.54 -21.28
C GLN A 397 8.73 19.28 -21.33
N LEU A 398 7.93 20.34 -21.26
CA LEU A 398 6.47 20.23 -21.30
C LEU A 398 5.97 20.24 -22.75
N ASP A 399 5.14 19.26 -23.11
CA ASP A 399 4.47 19.14 -24.39
C ASP A 399 2.96 18.88 -24.19
N PHE A 400 2.15 19.87 -24.55
CA PHE A 400 0.70 19.84 -24.44
C PHE A 400 0.01 19.51 -25.77
N ALA A 401 0.72 18.90 -26.73
CA ALA A 401 0.12 18.46 -27.98
C ALA A 401 -1.07 17.52 -27.74
N LEU A 402 -2.19 17.81 -28.39
CA LEU A 402 -3.41 17.03 -28.31
C LEU A 402 -3.85 16.60 -29.71
N ASP A 403 -4.56 15.47 -29.77
CA ASP A 403 -5.31 15.14 -30.97
C ASP A 403 -6.43 16.17 -31.20
N PRO A 404 -6.82 16.42 -32.46
CA PRO A 404 -7.99 17.22 -32.77
C PRO A 404 -9.23 16.64 -32.06
N ALA A 405 -9.87 17.42 -31.20
CA ALA A 405 -11.03 16.95 -30.46
C ALA A 405 -12.17 16.55 -31.43
N PRO A 406 -12.79 15.36 -31.28
CA PRO A 406 -14.05 15.08 -31.95
C PRO A 406 -15.11 16.09 -31.49
N ARG A 407 -15.97 16.54 -32.41
CA ARG A 407 -17.02 17.53 -32.09
C ARG A 407 -17.88 17.03 -30.92
N GLY A 408 -17.87 17.73 -29.78
CA GLY A 408 -18.87 17.55 -28.71
C GLY A 408 -18.37 17.22 -27.31
N ALA A 409 -17.08 16.97 -27.07
CA ALA A 409 -16.50 16.92 -25.72
C ALA A 409 -15.00 17.18 -25.81
N ALA A 410 -14.42 17.90 -24.85
CA ALA A 410 -12.98 17.89 -24.63
C ALA A 410 -12.69 16.66 -23.74
N PRO A 411 -12.21 15.53 -24.29
CA PRO A 411 -11.89 14.38 -23.45
C PRO A 411 -10.70 14.75 -22.55
N VAL A 412 -10.85 14.50 -21.26
CA VAL A 412 -9.71 14.52 -20.33
C VAL A 412 -8.74 13.41 -20.76
N THR A 413 -7.52 13.79 -21.14
CA THR A 413 -6.48 12.86 -21.59
C THR A 413 -5.43 12.68 -20.50
N PRO A 414 -4.80 11.51 -20.35
CA PRO A 414 -3.62 11.37 -19.51
C PRO A 414 -2.48 12.28 -19.96
N PHE A 415 -1.80 12.90 -18.99
CA PHE A 415 -0.57 13.66 -19.17
C PHE A 415 0.49 13.10 -18.23
N ALA A 416 1.65 12.72 -18.76
CA ALA A 416 2.79 12.29 -17.97
C ALA A 416 3.67 13.49 -17.63
N LEU A 417 3.77 13.84 -16.35
CA LEU A 417 4.74 14.81 -15.86
C LEU A 417 6.00 14.06 -15.41
N ILE A 418 7.15 14.35 -16.02
CA ILE A 418 8.42 13.68 -15.72
C ILE A 418 9.35 14.66 -15.00
N ALA A 419 9.84 14.27 -13.84
CA ALA A 419 10.79 15.04 -13.05
C ALA A 419 11.98 14.17 -12.60
N ARG A 420 13.10 14.80 -12.29
CA ARG A 420 14.33 14.14 -11.83
C ARG A 420 14.92 14.92 -10.66
N ARG A 421 15.51 14.20 -9.70
CA ARG A 421 16.39 14.85 -8.72
C ARG A 421 17.76 15.07 -9.36
N PRO A 422 18.35 16.28 -9.30
CA PRO A 422 19.70 16.52 -9.81
C PRO A 422 20.72 15.56 -9.17
N ARG A 423 21.81 15.30 -9.90
CA ARG A 423 22.89 14.41 -9.45
C ARG A 423 23.78 15.04 -8.38
#